data_AF-J9GRU6-F1
#
_entry.id   AF-J9GRU6-F1
#
_cell.length_a   1.000
_cell.length_b   1.000
_cell.length_c   1.000
_cell.angle_alpha   90.00
_cell.angle_beta   90.00
_cell.angle_gamma   90.00
#
_symmetry.space_group_name_H-M   'P 1'
#
loop_
_entity.id
_entity.type
_entity.pdbx_description
1 polymer ?
#
loop_
_entity_poly.entity_id
_entity_poly.type
_entity_poly.pdbx_seq_one_letter_code
_entity_poly.pdbx_strand_id
1 'polypeptide(L)'
;MLSLDYMHRTFHGFTPDQSGETPELVWWSVFAGEQEKFIRACKSIIERPRHRLHGHDAYVRADKLTIIPRNIENELAEHRKESAHLYRIKEQIQTNDTLENRFLKFALAQIVQKFDSLKRRIEEINAVSATKKEEMNKTLHTLQHLSRHQFFRTVGQFKGMTQESLVLQRASGYSQLYRTWNLLRCGYSLYDGLYRLQTKDIATLYEIWCFIEVSHIVKEKLRLTDEDVDHRNRMEMNGLFTWELGKGEHSRILFKKDNVELAELVYNPKSTDNENESVSIKNFIVPTVPQKPDIVLQLTKNDLEQGMKMTYLFDAKYRISGKDHGVDTPPDDAINQMHRYRDAIYYKDHQANALKKEVIGGYILFPGDGKPIDVQQTNFYQTIKKVNIGAFPLRPKDKQNRIFLEEFIARLIETKSQETIAGVIPHKGTFVEIGNRVLIGLVTNSSRRGYLQSFLDGNATLYYTGSKFPTTISLHDLHYFMPYFKEQGIRDVYEIVKVRTITAKEVK
;
A
#
# COMPACT_ATOMS: atom_id res chain seq x y z
N MET A 1 -12.05 7.37 22.00
CA MET A 1 -11.47 8.54 21.29
C MET A 1 -10.19 8.16 20.49
N LEU A 2 -10.11 6.95 19.92
CA LEU A 2 -9.02 6.49 19.02
C LEU A 2 -9.50 6.38 17.56
N SER A 3 -10.71 5.85 17.38
CA SER A 3 -11.40 5.78 16.08
C SER A 3 -11.58 7.14 15.40
N LEU A 4 -11.81 8.18 16.20
CA LEU A 4 -11.94 9.56 15.74
C LEU A 4 -10.61 10.15 15.25
N ASP A 5 -9.50 9.90 15.96
CA ASP A 5 -8.17 10.42 15.58
C ASP A 5 -7.66 9.75 14.29
N TYR A 6 -8.01 8.46 14.09
CA TYR A 6 -7.79 7.74 12.84
C TYR A 6 -8.52 8.40 11.65
N MET A 7 -9.80 8.75 11.84
CA MET A 7 -10.65 9.35 10.80
C MET A 7 -10.29 10.81 10.49
N HIS A 8 -9.88 11.60 11.49
CA HIS A 8 -9.36 12.95 11.31
C HIS A 8 -8.14 13.01 10.39
N ARG A 9 -7.26 11.99 10.45
CA ARG A 9 -6.03 11.93 9.67
C ARG A 9 -6.23 11.36 8.26
N THR A 10 -7.24 10.51 8.06
CA THR A 10 -7.57 9.95 6.74
C THR A 10 -8.51 10.83 5.91
N PHE A 11 -9.33 11.68 6.56
CA PHE A 11 -10.25 12.59 5.88
C PHE A 11 -10.03 14.02 6.38
N HIS A 12 -9.28 14.82 5.60
CA HIS A 12 -9.16 16.26 5.84
C HIS A 12 -10.55 16.92 5.78
N GLY A 13 -11.08 17.32 6.94
CA GLY A 13 -12.34 18.05 7.07
C GLY A 13 -13.27 17.56 8.18
N PHE A 14 -12.96 16.47 8.88
CA PHE A 14 -13.82 15.95 9.94
C PHE A 14 -13.56 16.65 11.28
N THR A 15 -14.61 17.01 12.04
CA THR A 15 -14.59 17.35 13.47
C THR A 15 -15.82 16.74 14.13
N PRO A 16 -15.68 15.76 15.04
CA PRO A 16 -16.79 15.13 15.75
C PRO A 16 -17.16 15.93 17.00
N ASP A 17 -18.46 16.12 17.21
CA ASP A 17 -19.01 16.48 18.52
C ASP A 17 -19.28 15.21 19.35
N GLN A 18 -19.19 15.31 20.68
CA GLN A 18 -19.15 14.17 21.62
C GLN A 18 -20.53 13.54 21.91
N SER A 19 -21.60 13.94 21.21
CA SER A 19 -22.95 13.43 21.46
C SER A 19 -23.55 12.72 20.23
N GLY A 20 -23.18 11.45 20.07
CA GLY A 20 -23.94 10.43 19.33
C GLY A 20 -24.64 10.87 18.04
N GLU A 21 -23.89 11.14 16.96
CA GLU A 21 -24.51 11.43 15.67
C GLU A 21 -25.01 10.15 14.99
N THR A 22 -26.23 10.20 14.43
CA THR A 22 -26.80 9.16 13.55
C THR A 22 -26.16 9.24 12.15
N PRO A 23 -26.18 8.18 11.31
CA PRO A 23 -25.53 8.19 9.98
C PRO A 23 -26.04 9.32 9.07
N GLU A 24 -27.22 9.84 9.39
CA GLU A 24 -27.88 10.93 8.69
C GLU A 24 -27.31 12.31 9.01
N LEU A 25 -26.88 12.54 10.25
CA LEU A 25 -26.19 13.77 10.64
C LEU A 25 -24.80 13.85 9.99
N VAL A 26 -24.10 12.72 9.93
CA VAL A 26 -22.82 12.60 9.22
C VAL A 26 -23.01 12.92 7.73
N TRP A 27 -23.99 12.30 7.08
CA TRP A 27 -24.29 12.59 5.68
C TRP A 27 -24.62 14.08 5.47
N TRP A 28 -25.41 14.67 6.37
CA TRP A 28 -25.82 16.07 6.30
C TRP A 28 -24.64 17.04 6.42
N SER A 29 -23.79 16.85 7.43
CA SER A 29 -22.59 17.64 7.67
C SER A 29 -21.62 17.56 6.48
N VAL A 30 -21.40 16.35 5.99
CA VAL A 30 -20.55 16.08 4.84
C VAL A 30 -21.08 16.76 3.57
N PHE A 31 -22.37 16.64 3.29
CA PHE A 31 -22.96 17.27 2.12
C PHE A 31 -22.92 18.79 2.22
N ALA A 32 -23.13 19.37 3.40
CA ALA A 32 -23.06 20.82 3.60
C ALA A 32 -21.70 21.41 3.17
N GLY A 33 -20.59 20.71 3.44
CA GLY A 33 -19.25 21.12 3.02
C GLY A 33 -18.95 20.97 1.53
N GLU A 34 -19.69 20.09 0.82
CA GLU A 34 -19.46 19.77 -0.59
C GLU A 34 -20.58 20.31 -1.53
N GLN A 35 -21.64 20.87 -0.96
CA GLN A 35 -22.86 21.28 -1.67
C GLN A 35 -22.58 22.22 -2.85
N GLU A 36 -21.81 23.29 -2.64
CA GLU A 36 -21.54 24.27 -3.69
C GLU A 36 -20.73 23.66 -4.84
N LYS A 37 -19.73 22.83 -4.51
CA LYS A 37 -18.90 22.13 -5.48
C LYS A 37 -19.74 21.15 -6.30
N PHE A 38 -20.64 20.43 -5.65
CA PHE A 38 -21.56 19.50 -6.29
C PHE A 38 -22.52 20.21 -7.25
N ILE A 39 -23.15 21.31 -6.80
CA ILE A 39 -24.06 22.11 -7.64
C ILE A 39 -23.32 22.69 -8.85
N ARG A 40 -22.11 23.23 -8.64
CA ARG A 40 -21.27 23.79 -9.72
C ARG A 40 -20.88 22.71 -10.74
N ALA A 41 -20.49 21.53 -10.26
CA ALA A 41 -20.18 20.39 -11.12
C ALA A 41 -21.39 19.96 -11.96
N CYS A 42 -22.57 19.85 -11.35
CA CYS A 42 -23.81 19.52 -12.06
C CYS A 42 -24.13 20.56 -13.14
N LYS A 43 -24.05 21.86 -12.82
CA LYS A 43 -24.28 22.95 -13.79
C LYS A 43 -23.29 22.87 -14.96
N SER A 44 -21.99 22.72 -14.67
CA SER A 44 -20.95 22.62 -15.69
C SER A 44 -21.17 21.44 -16.64
N ILE A 45 -21.59 20.29 -16.12
CA ILE A 45 -21.90 19.12 -16.96
C ILE A 45 -23.15 19.37 -17.80
N ILE A 46 -24.20 19.97 -17.23
CA ILE A 46 -25.45 20.24 -17.96
C ILE A 46 -25.22 21.26 -19.08
N GLU A 47 -24.37 22.26 -18.87
CA GLU A 47 -24.00 23.27 -19.87
C GLU A 47 -23.13 22.69 -21.00
N ARG A 48 -22.25 21.74 -20.68
CA ARG A 48 -21.34 21.10 -21.64
C ARG A 48 -21.33 19.58 -21.45
N PRO A 49 -22.43 18.90 -21.81
CA PRO A 49 -22.54 17.47 -21.58
C PRO A 49 -21.64 16.70 -22.53
N ARG A 50 -21.23 15.50 -22.11
CA ARG A 50 -20.47 14.63 -22.98
C ARG A 50 -21.42 14.01 -24.01
N HIS A 51 -21.01 14.05 -25.26
CA HIS A 51 -21.72 13.40 -26.36
C HIS A 51 -20.99 12.12 -26.76
N ARG A 52 -21.75 11.14 -27.24
CA ARG A 52 -21.21 9.96 -27.93
C ARG A 52 -21.87 9.87 -29.30
N LEU A 53 -21.12 9.46 -30.31
CA LEU A 53 -21.69 9.10 -31.59
C LEU A 53 -22.36 7.72 -31.46
N HIS A 54 -23.64 7.67 -31.78
CA HIS A 54 -24.43 6.45 -31.80
C HIS A 54 -24.88 6.19 -33.23
N GLY A 55 -24.61 4.97 -33.71
CA GLY A 55 -25.11 4.52 -35.01
C GLY A 55 -26.61 4.29 -34.93
N HIS A 56 -27.38 5.10 -35.64
CA HIS A 56 -28.81 4.95 -35.82
C HIS A 56 -29.08 4.39 -37.22
N ASP A 57 -29.91 3.35 -37.31
CA ASP A 57 -30.37 2.84 -38.59
C ASP A 57 -31.48 3.75 -39.13
N ALA A 58 -31.15 4.53 -40.16
CA ALA A 58 -32.10 5.35 -40.90
C ALA A 58 -32.47 4.66 -42.22
N TYR A 59 -33.71 4.86 -42.67
CA TYR A 59 -34.22 4.30 -43.92
C TYR A 59 -34.50 5.45 -44.89
N VAL A 60 -33.70 5.56 -45.94
CA VAL A 60 -33.74 6.69 -46.87
C VAL A 60 -33.96 6.21 -48.30
N ARG A 61 -34.61 7.03 -49.12
CA ARG A 61 -34.77 6.77 -50.55
C ARG A 61 -33.44 7.00 -51.28
N ALA A 62 -33.31 6.38 -52.46
CA ALA A 62 -32.09 6.47 -53.28
C ALA A 62 -31.65 7.91 -53.61
N ASP A 63 -32.61 8.83 -53.81
CA ASP A 63 -32.39 10.24 -54.13
C ASP A 63 -31.81 11.06 -52.97
N LYS A 64 -31.90 10.56 -51.73
CA LYS A 64 -31.40 11.23 -50.52
C LYS A 64 -30.05 10.67 -50.03
N LEU A 65 -29.47 9.70 -50.75
CA LEU A 65 -28.16 9.14 -50.42
C LEU A 65 -27.04 10.09 -50.87
N THR A 66 -26.37 10.75 -49.92
CA THR A 66 -25.20 11.59 -50.19
C THR A 66 -23.92 10.80 -50.41
N ILE A 67 -23.78 9.64 -49.77
CA ILE A 67 -22.67 8.70 -49.92
C ILE A 67 -23.26 7.30 -49.96
N ILE A 68 -22.85 6.47 -50.91
CA ILE A 68 -23.31 5.08 -51.05
C ILE A 68 -22.31 4.17 -50.30
N PRO A 69 -22.66 3.64 -49.11
CA PRO A 69 -21.81 2.68 -48.44
C PRO A 69 -21.83 1.32 -49.17
N ARG A 70 -20.70 0.61 -49.16
CA ARG A 70 -20.49 -0.64 -49.93
C ARG A 70 -21.51 -1.74 -49.64
N ASN A 71 -22.15 -1.71 -48.47
CA ASN A 71 -23.13 -2.70 -48.06
C ASN A 71 -24.50 -2.54 -48.73
N ILE A 72 -24.82 -1.39 -49.33
CA ILE A 72 -26.10 -1.14 -50.02
C ILE A 72 -25.98 -1.11 -51.55
N GLU A 73 -24.76 -1.25 -52.09
CA GLU A 73 -24.48 -1.08 -53.52
C GLU A 73 -25.20 -2.12 -54.40
N ASN A 74 -25.19 -3.39 -53.99
CA ASN A 74 -25.90 -4.46 -54.69
C ASN A 74 -27.43 -4.29 -54.61
N GLU A 75 -27.95 -3.95 -53.42
CA GLU A 75 -29.38 -3.72 -53.19
C GLU A 75 -29.88 -2.53 -54.02
N LEU A 76 -29.06 -1.47 -54.13
CA LEU A 76 -29.35 -0.30 -54.96
C LEU A 76 -29.37 -0.66 -56.45
N ALA A 77 -28.50 -1.56 -56.91
CA ALA A 77 -28.50 -2.02 -58.30
C ALA A 77 -29.74 -2.86 -58.64
N GLU A 78 -30.19 -3.71 -57.71
CA GLU A 78 -31.37 -4.57 -57.84
C GLU A 78 -32.67 -3.74 -57.85
N HIS A 79 -32.85 -2.85 -56.88
CA HIS A 79 -34.10 -2.07 -56.70
C HIS A 79 -34.07 -0.67 -57.32
N ARG A 80 -33.12 -0.39 -58.24
CA ARG A 80 -32.95 0.93 -58.88
C ARG A 80 -34.20 1.51 -59.56
N LYS A 81 -35.15 0.64 -59.96
CA LYS A 81 -36.40 1.02 -60.65
C LYS A 81 -37.57 1.24 -59.68
N GLU A 82 -37.41 0.88 -58.41
CA GLU A 82 -38.46 0.95 -57.40
C GLU A 82 -38.36 2.27 -56.62
N SER A 83 -39.16 3.26 -57.01
CA SER A 83 -39.09 4.62 -56.45
C SER A 83 -39.46 4.71 -54.95
N ALA A 84 -40.14 3.70 -54.42
CA ALA A 84 -40.60 3.62 -53.04
C ALA A 84 -39.67 2.81 -52.12
N HIS A 85 -38.63 2.16 -52.65
CA HIS A 85 -37.72 1.35 -51.83
C HIS A 85 -36.87 2.23 -50.91
N LEU A 86 -36.71 1.80 -49.66
CA LEU A 86 -35.95 2.50 -48.63
C LEU A 86 -34.70 1.71 -48.26
N TYR A 87 -33.54 2.34 -48.41
CA TYR A 87 -32.24 1.76 -48.12
C TYR A 87 -31.86 2.04 -46.67
N ARG A 88 -31.40 1.00 -45.97
CA ARG A 88 -30.92 1.10 -44.60
C ARG A 88 -29.50 1.66 -44.58
N ILE A 89 -29.34 2.82 -43.96
CA ILE A 89 -28.03 3.46 -43.72
C ILE A 89 -27.78 3.61 -42.22
N LYS A 90 -26.51 3.56 -41.82
CA LYS A 90 -26.08 3.84 -40.45
C LYS A 90 -25.64 5.29 -40.34
N GLU A 91 -26.50 6.14 -39.80
CA GLU A 91 -26.16 7.53 -39.50
C GLU A 91 -25.52 7.64 -38.12
N GLN A 92 -24.49 8.49 -37.99
CA GLN A 92 -23.87 8.77 -36.70
C GLN A 92 -24.53 10.00 -36.08
N ILE A 93 -25.43 9.76 -35.12
CA ILE A 93 -26.10 10.84 -34.39
C ILE A 93 -25.37 11.08 -33.07
N GLN A 94 -25.13 12.34 -32.74
CA GLN A 94 -24.65 12.70 -31.41
C GLN A 94 -25.75 12.47 -30.37
N THR A 95 -25.52 11.58 -29.42
CA THR A 95 -26.42 11.34 -28.29
C THR A 95 -25.81 11.84 -26.99
N ASN A 96 -26.66 12.41 -26.13
CA ASN A 96 -26.33 12.73 -24.75
C ASN A 96 -26.40 11.50 -23.84
N ASP A 97 -26.86 10.36 -24.35
CA ASP A 97 -27.12 9.18 -23.57
C ASP A 97 -25.84 8.36 -23.32
N THR A 98 -24.92 8.96 -22.56
CA THR A 98 -23.65 8.35 -22.15
C THR A 98 -23.75 7.72 -20.77
N LEU A 99 -22.86 6.78 -20.45
CA LEU A 99 -22.79 6.18 -19.11
C LEU A 99 -22.58 7.24 -18.03
N GLU A 100 -21.76 8.26 -18.31
CA GLU A 100 -21.47 9.32 -17.37
C GLU A 100 -22.66 10.26 -17.14
N ASN A 101 -23.41 10.58 -18.20
CA ASN A 101 -24.64 11.39 -18.08
C ASN A 101 -25.75 10.62 -17.37
N ARG A 102 -25.88 9.31 -17.64
CA ARG A 102 -26.80 8.43 -16.90
C ARG A 102 -26.44 8.40 -15.41
N PHE A 103 -25.15 8.29 -15.09
CA PHE A 103 -24.66 8.35 -13.71
C PHE A 103 -24.99 9.70 -13.05
N LEU A 104 -24.76 10.83 -13.73
CA LEU A 104 -25.16 12.16 -13.23
C LEU A 104 -26.65 12.22 -12.87
N LYS A 105 -27.52 11.77 -13.80
CA LYS A 105 -28.97 11.74 -13.58
C LYS A 105 -29.34 10.94 -12.34
N PHE A 106 -28.72 9.77 -12.18
CA PHE A 106 -28.93 8.90 -11.03
C PHE A 106 -28.44 9.52 -9.72
N ALA A 107 -27.18 9.96 -9.66
CA ALA A 107 -26.57 10.52 -8.46
C ALA A 107 -27.33 11.76 -7.95
N LEU A 108 -27.70 12.65 -8.87
CA LEU A 108 -28.48 13.85 -8.54
C LEU A 108 -29.87 13.49 -7.98
N ALA A 109 -30.57 12.53 -8.57
CA ALA A 109 -31.89 12.09 -8.08
C ALA A 109 -31.80 11.51 -6.66
N GLN A 110 -30.80 10.66 -6.40
CA GLN A 110 -30.56 10.05 -5.09
C GLN A 110 -30.24 11.10 -4.02
N ILE A 111 -29.37 12.07 -4.33
CA ILE A 111 -29.01 13.16 -3.41
C ILE A 111 -30.22 14.04 -3.12
N VAL A 112 -31.02 14.41 -4.13
CA VAL A 112 -32.25 15.20 -3.95
C VAL A 112 -33.23 14.49 -3.01
N GLN A 113 -33.50 13.22 -3.28
CA GLN A 113 -34.43 12.42 -2.47
C GLN A 113 -33.95 12.34 -1.02
N LYS A 114 -32.65 12.08 -0.81
CA LYS A 114 -32.11 11.96 0.54
C LYS A 114 -32.09 13.30 1.27
N PHE A 115 -31.70 14.38 0.61
CA PHE A 115 -31.72 15.72 1.17
C PHE A 115 -33.14 16.14 1.60
N ASP A 116 -34.16 15.86 0.78
CA ASP A 116 -35.56 16.15 1.14
C ASP A 116 -36.01 15.36 2.38
N SER A 117 -35.68 14.06 2.42
CA SER A 117 -35.99 13.21 3.58
C SER A 117 -35.34 13.72 4.87
N LEU A 118 -34.06 14.08 4.83
CA LEU A 118 -33.35 14.60 6.00
C LEU A 118 -33.85 15.98 6.41
N LYS A 119 -34.14 16.85 5.45
CA LYS A 119 -34.72 18.16 5.71
C LYS A 119 -36.04 18.04 6.47
N ARG A 120 -36.95 17.16 6.05
CA ARG A 120 -38.24 16.93 6.74
C ARG A 120 -38.03 16.50 8.19
N ARG A 121 -37.14 15.53 8.42
CA ARG A 121 -36.80 15.05 9.77
C ARG A 121 -36.20 16.14 10.65
N ILE A 122 -35.34 16.99 10.08
CA ILE A 122 -34.74 18.12 10.80
C ILE A 122 -35.81 19.17 11.14
N GLU A 123 -36.74 19.45 10.23
CA GLU A 123 -37.83 20.39 10.44
C GLU A 123 -38.83 19.92 11.51
N GLU A 124 -39.03 18.60 11.65
CA GLU A 124 -39.87 17.97 12.69
C GLU A 124 -39.33 18.18 14.13
N ILE A 125 -38.02 18.38 14.29
CA ILE A 125 -37.37 18.47 15.62
C ILE A 125 -37.59 19.83 16.33
N ASN A 126 -38.37 20.76 15.74
CA ASN A 126 -38.77 22.07 16.32
C ASN A 126 -37.65 23.00 16.86
N ALA A 127 -36.37 22.63 16.72
CA ALA A 127 -35.22 23.38 17.22
C ALA A 127 -34.44 24.16 16.14
N VAL A 128 -34.98 24.28 14.92
CA VAL A 128 -34.24 24.86 13.77
C VAL A 128 -34.62 26.33 13.55
N SER A 129 -33.61 27.20 13.47
CA SER A 129 -33.78 28.63 13.22
C SER A 129 -34.43 28.92 11.86
N ALA A 130 -35.16 30.03 11.77
CA ALA A 130 -35.83 30.46 10.53
C ALA A 130 -34.84 30.66 9.37
N THR A 131 -33.65 31.20 9.66
CA THR A 131 -32.58 31.40 8.67
C THR A 131 -32.08 30.07 8.09
N LYS A 132 -31.91 29.05 8.94
CA LYS A 132 -31.46 27.72 8.50
C LYS A 132 -32.52 27.01 7.66
N LYS A 133 -33.80 27.15 8.02
CA LYS A 133 -34.92 26.64 7.20
C LYS A 133 -34.92 27.26 5.80
N GLU A 134 -34.68 28.56 5.70
CA GLU A 134 -34.62 29.25 4.40
C GLU A 134 -33.45 28.76 3.53
N GLU A 135 -32.25 28.60 4.11
CA GLU A 135 -31.09 28.03 3.42
C GLU A 135 -31.36 26.61 2.89
N MET A 136 -31.98 25.76 3.72
CA MET A 136 -32.34 24.39 3.35
C MET A 136 -33.35 24.37 2.19
N ASN A 137 -34.36 25.24 2.23
CA ASN A 137 -35.34 25.38 1.15
C ASN A 137 -34.68 25.86 -0.15
N LYS A 138 -33.82 26.89 -0.11
CA LYS A 138 -33.08 27.40 -1.28
C LYS A 138 -32.23 26.30 -1.92
N THR A 139 -31.54 25.52 -1.10
CA THR A 139 -30.70 24.40 -1.53
C THR A 139 -31.53 23.33 -2.21
N LEU A 140 -32.61 22.87 -1.56
CA LEU A 140 -33.49 21.84 -2.11
C LEU A 140 -34.11 22.30 -3.44
N HIS A 141 -34.57 23.55 -3.54
CA HIS A 141 -35.09 24.11 -4.78
C HIS A 141 -34.05 24.09 -5.90
N THR A 142 -32.80 24.43 -5.59
CA THR A 142 -31.71 24.40 -6.58
C THR A 142 -31.44 22.98 -7.09
N LEU A 143 -31.36 22.00 -6.19
CA LEU A 143 -31.12 20.60 -6.54
C LEU A 143 -32.29 20.02 -7.35
N GLN A 144 -33.53 20.31 -6.95
CA GLN A 144 -34.72 19.91 -7.67
C GLN A 144 -34.81 20.54 -9.07
N HIS A 145 -34.46 21.83 -9.20
CA HIS A 145 -34.42 22.51 -10.49
C HIS A 145 -33.40 21.85 -11.43
N LEU A 146 -32.20 21.53 -10.94
CA LEU A 146 -31.21 20.79 -11.71
C LEU A 146 -31.72 19.40 -12.11
N SER A 147 -32.33 18.65 -11.19
CA SER A 147 -32.84 17.29 -11.46
C SER A 147 -33.94 17.26 -12.53
N ARG A 148 -34.75 18.32 -12.62
CA ARG A 148 -35.84 18.46 -13.61
C ARG A 148 -35.40 19.13 -14.92
N HIS A 149 -34.11 19.38 -15.11
CA HIS A 149 -33.60 20.05 -16.31
C HIS A 149 -33.91 19.25 -17.59
N GLN A 150 -34.25 19.95 -18.68
CA GLN A 150 -34.64 19.34 -19.97
C GLN A 150 -33.59 18.39 -20.55
N PHE A 151 -32.30 18.63 -20.24
CA PHE A 151 -31.18 17.76 -20.60
C PHE A 151 -31.43 16.28 -20.24
N PHE A 152 -32.00 16.01 -19.06
CA PHE A 152 -32.22 14.64 -18.59
C PHE A 152 -33.35 13.90 -19.31
N ARG A 153 -34.11 14.57 -20.20
CA ARG A 153 -35.09 13.93 -21.07
C ARG A 153 -34.42 13.09 -22.16
N THR A 154 -33.20 13.44 -22.58
CA THR A 154 -32.42 12.72 -23.59
C THR A 154 -31.42 11.72 -23.00
N VAL A 155 -31.46 11.50 -21.69
CA VAL A 155 -30.57 10.60 -20.95
C VAL A 155 -31.36 9.45 -20.35
N GLY A 156 -30.93 8.22 -20.63
CA GLY A 156 -31.56 6.99 -20.17
C GLY A 156 -31.37 6.70 -18.68
N GLN A 157 -31.80 5.52 -18.25
CA GLN A 157 -31.62 5.06 -16.86
C GLN A 157 -30.21 4.50 -16.64
N PHE A 158 -29.63 4.82 -15.49
CA PHE A 158 -28.39 4.21 -15.03
C PHE A 158 -28.62 2.77 -14.55
N LYS A 159 -27.88 1.81 -15.11
CA LYS A 159 -27.99 0.38 -14.79
C LYS A 159 -26.78 -0.16 -14.01
N GLY A 160 -25.95 0.73 -13.46
CA GLY A 160 -24.65 0.37 -12.87
C GLY A 160 -23.49 0.45 -13.86
N MET A 161 -22.29 0.20 -13.35
CA MET A 161 -21.03 0.19 -14.11
C MET A 161 -20.33 -1.15 -13.91
N THR A 162 -19.97 -1.80 -15.01
CA THR A 162 -19.18 -3.05 -15.00
C THR A 162 -17.68 -2.79 -15.12
N GLN A 163 -17.28 -1.61 -15.59
CA GLN A 163 -15.90 -1.15 -15.77
C GLN A 163 -15.79 0.32 -15.35
N GLU A 164 -14.59 0.73 -14.93
CA GLU A 164 -14.33 2.12 -14.53
C GLU A 164 -14.42 3.09 -15.71
N SER A 165 -15.04 4.26 -15.48
CA SER A 165 -15.04 5.35 -16.47
C SER A 165 -13.90 6.33 -16.19
N LEU A 166 -12.93 6.39 -17.10
CA LEU A 166 -11.86 7.39 -17.09
C LEU A 166 -12.39 8.83 -17.08
N VAL A 167 -13.59 9.05 -17.63
CA VAL A 167 -14.23 10.37 -17.64
C VAL A 167 -14.77 10.74 -16.27
N LEU A 168 -15.39 9.79 -15.56
CA LEU A 168 -15.74 10.00 -14.15
C LEU A 168 -14.51 10.17 -13.25
N GLN A 169 -13.33 9.70 -13.65
CA GLN A 169 -12.10 9.88 -12.87
C GLN A 169 -11.39 11.22 -13.18
N ARG A 170 -11.33 11.63 -14.46
CA ARG A 170 -10.41 12.70 -14.90
C ARG A 170 -11.09 13.93 -15.51
N ALA A 171 -12.31 13.83 -16.05
CA ALA A 171 -12.93 14.96 -16.74
C ALA A 171 -13.47 15.99 -15.73
N SER A 172 -13.17 17.27 -15.98
CA SER A 172 -13.64 18.37 -15.14
C SER A 172 -15.17 18.37 -15.04
N GLY A 173 -15.71 18.61 -13.84
CA GLY A 173 -17.13 18.45 -13.54
C GLY A 173 -17.50 17.00 -13.18
N TYR A 174 -17.27 16.03 -14.06
CA TYR A 174 -17.59 14.63 -13.80
C TYR A 174 -16.77 14.02 -12.66
N SER A 175 -15.48 14.35 -12.58
CA SER A 175 -14.61 13.91 -11.49
C SER A 175 -15.05 14.46 -10.13
N GLN A 176 -15.43 15.74 -10.09
CA GLN A 176 -15.95 16.36 -8.88
C GLN A 176 -17.29 15.74 -8.45
N LEU A 177 -18.20 15.52 -9.39
CA LEU A 177 -19.46 14.82 -9.14
C LEU A 177 -19.23 13.42 -8.56
N TYR A 178 -18.36 12.64 -9.22
CA TYR A 178 -18.05 11.27 -8.81
C TYR A 178 -17.37 11.24 -7.43
N ARG A 179 -16.46 12.18 -7.16
CA ARG A 179 -15.82 12.34 -5.85
C ARG A 179 -16.84 12.66 -4.76
N THR A 180 -17.70 13.65 -4.95
CA THR A 180 -18.72 14.01 -3.95
C THR A 180 -19.71 12.87 -3.74
N TRP A 181 -20.16 12.18 -4.81
CA TRP A 181 -21.01 11.01 -4.69
C TRP A 181 -20.37 9.89 -3.87
N ASN A 182 -19.12 9.54 -4.17
CA ASN A 182 -18.39 8.52 -3.43
C ASN A 182 -18.20 8.93 -1.97
N LEU A 183 -17.90 10.19 -1.71
CA LEU A 183 -17.71 10.72 -0.36
C LEU A 183 -19.02 10.62 0.47
N LEU A 184 -20.17 10.94 -0.13
CA LEU A 184 -21.48 10.76 0.50
C LEU A 184 -21.86 9.30 0.72
N ARG A 185 -21.48 8.41 -0.21
CA ARG A 185 -21.66 6.96 -0.06
C ARG A 185 -20.77 6.39 1.04
N CYS A 186 -19.54 6.90 1.15
CA CYS A 186 -18.60 6.55 2.20
C CYS A 186 -19.09 6.96 3.59
N GLY A 187 -19.87 8.05 3.73
CA GLY A 187 -20.48 8.43 5.02
C GLY A 187 -21.29 7.31 5.68
N TYR A 188 -22.00 6.50 4.89
CA TYR A 188 -22.73 5.32 5.37
C TYR A 188 -21.81 4.14 5.70
N SER A 189 -20.84 3.86 4.84
CA SER A 189 -19.81 2.82 5.09
C SER A 189 -18.95 3.15 6.30
N LEU A 190 -18.70 4.43 6.57
CA LEU A 190 -17.98 4.93 7.74
C LEU A 190 -18.80 4.75 9.00
N TYR A 191 -20.13 4.96 8.96
CA TYR A 191 -21.01 4.70 10.10
C TYR A 191 -21.14 3.19 10.37
N ASP A 192 -21.32 2.36 9.35
CA ASP A 192 -21.33 0.90 9.50
C ASP A 192 -19.97 0.40 10.00
N GLY A 193 -18.87 0.96 9.49
CA GLY A 193 -17.52 0.75 9.99
C GLY A 193 -17.34 1.21 11.43
N LEU A 194 -17.85 2.38 11.82
CA LEU A 194 -17.81 2.94 13.19
C LEU A 194 -18.63 2.08 14.15
N TYR A 195 -19.79 1.60 13.74
CA TYR A 195 -20.64 0.71 14.52
C TYR A 195 -19.94 -0.65 14.72
N ARG A 196 -19.39 -1.23 13.64
CA ARG A 196 -18.56 -2.45 13.71
C ARG A 196 -17.30 -2.23 14.58
N LEU A 197 -16.64 -1.08 14.50
CA LEU A 197 -15.49 -0.74 15.35
C LEU A 197 -15.90 -0.50 16.81
N GLN A 198 -17.06 0.10 17.09
CA GLN A 198 -17.61 0.24 18.44
C GLN A 198 -17.91 -1.11 19.10
N THR A 199 -18.23 -2.14 18.31
CA THR A 199 -18.39 -3.50 18.84
C THR A 199 -17.06 -4.23 19.08
N LYS A 200 -15.93 -3.73 18.56
CA LYS A 200 -14.62 -4.35 18.81
C LYS A 200 -14.09 -3.95 20.20
N ASP A 201 -13.38 -4.86 20.83
CA ASP A 201 -12.71 -4.56 22.10
C ASP A 201 -11.62 -3.49 21.93
N ILE A 202 -11.32 -2.78 23.02
CA ILE A 202 -10.36 -1.67 22.99
C ILE A 202 -8.94 -2.12 22.64
N ALA A 203 -8.59 -3.37 22.94
CA ALA A 203 -7.31 -3.96 22.61
C ALA A 203 -7.15 -4.14 21.08
N THR A 204 -8.18 -4.64 20.41
CA THR A 204 -8.23 -4.78 18.95
C THR A 204 -8.22 -3.40 18.29
N LEU A 205 -8.92 -2.41 18.85
CA LEU A 205 -8.86 -1.03 18.33
C LEU A 205 -7.45 -0.45 18.42
N TYR A 206 -6.74 -0.74 19.52
CA TYR A 206 -5.36 -0.34 19.71
C TYR A 206 -4.42 -1.06 18.73
N GLU A 207 -4.59 -2.36 18.53
CA GLU A 207 -3.85 -3.18 17.57
C GLU A 207 -3.95 -2.62 16.14
N ILE A 208 -5.17 -2.33 15.69
CA ILE A 208 -5.45 -1.73 14.40
C ILE A 208 -4.78 -0.37 14.28
N TRP A 209 -4.91 0.47 15.31
CA TRP A 209 -4.29 1.79 15.33
C TRP A 209 -2.76 1.72 15.23
N CYS A 210 -2.12 0.80 15.96
CA CYS A 210 -0.69 0.55 15.87
C CYS A 210 -0.26 0.12 14.45
N PHE A 211 -1.03 -0.76 13.80
CA PHE A 211 -0.74 -1.18 12.42
C PHE A 211 -0.72 0.00 11.45
N ILE A 212 -1.73 0.86 11.54
CA ILE A 212 -1.82 2.07 10.71
C ILE A 212 -0.66 3.03 11.01
N GLU A 213 -0.33 3.22 12.28
CA GLU A 213 0.73 4.12 12.68
C GLU A 213 2.10 3.64 12.17
N VAL A 214 2.39 2.33 12.27
CA VAL A 214 3.59 1.71 11.68
C VAL A 214 3.59 1.89 10.16
N SER A 215 2.46 1.69 9.48
CA SER A 215 2.34 1.92 8.03
C SER A 215 2.70 3.34 7.63
N HIS A 216 2.24 4.35 8.38
CA HIS A 216 2.58 5.73 8.10
C HIS A 216 4.06 6.02 8.31
N ILE A 217 4.65 5.52 9.40
CA ILE A 217 6.08 5.69 9.67
C ILE A 217 6.90 5.07 8.55
N VAL A 218 6.62 3.83 8.15
CA VAL A 218 7.33 3.14 7.07
C VAL A 218 7.24 3.92 5.75
N LYS A 219 6.04 4.37 5.38
CA LYS A 219 5.82 5.19 4.17
C LYS A 219 6.66 6.48 4.19
N GLU A 220 6.65 7.18 5.33
CA GLU A 220 7.38 8.43 5.53
C GLU A 220 8.89 8.20 5.43
N LYS A 221 9.43 7.20 6.13
CA LYS A 221 10.87 6.91 6.15
C LYS A 221 11.38 6.38 4.81
N LEU A 222 10.57 5.65 4.04
CA LEU A 222 10.88 5.26 2.67
C LEU A 222 10.67 6.39 1.64
N ARG A 223 10.14 7.55 2.07
CA ARG A 223 9.86 8.72 1.23
C ARG A 223 8.97 8.38 0.02
N LEU A 224 7.89 7.65 0.27
CA LEU A 224 6.96 7.15 -0.74
C LEU A 224 5.71 8.02 -0.87
N THR A 225 5.20 8.11 -2.09
CA THR A 225 3.91 8.76 -2.39
C THR A 225 2.75 7.76 -2.25
N ASP A 226 1.50 8.20 -2.44
CA ASP A 226 0.35 7.28 -2.44
C ASP A 226 0.38 6.28 -3.62
N GLU A 227 1.01 6.62 -4.73
CA GLU A 227 1.11 5.75 -5.92
C GLU A 227 2.08 4.59 -5.72
N ASP A 228 3.04 4.78 -4.82
CA ASP A 228 4.08 3.83 -4.42
C ASP A 228 3.59 2.78 -3.40
N VAL A 229 2.37 2.96 -2.88
CA VAL A 229 1.78 2.09 -1.86
C VAL A 229 0.66 1.26 -2.46
N ASP A 230 0.87 -0.05 -2.52
CA ASP A 230 -0.09 -1.01 -3.06
C ASP A 230 -0.80 -1.75 -1.92
N HIS A 231 -2.08 -1.43 -1.74
CA HIS A 231 -2.96 -2.11 -0.80
C HIS A 231 -3.55 -3.36 -1.47
N ARG A 232 -2.76 -4.44 -1.51
CA ARG A 232 -3.06 -5.65 -2.30
C ARG A 232 -4.34 -6.39 -1.92
N ASN A 233 -4.90 -6.15 -0.74
CA ASN A 233 -6.16 -6.77 -0.29
C ASN A 233 -7.34 -5.78 -0.27
N ARG A 234 -7.30 -4.76 -1.14
CA ARG A 234 -8.46 -3.95 -1.46
C ARG A 234 -9.48 -4.84 -2.19
N MET A 235 -10.36 -5.50 -1.45
CA MET A 235 -11.60 -6.04 -2.03
C MET A 235 -12.41 -4.85 -2.54
N GLU A 236 -12.25 -4.50 -3.81
CA GLU A 236 -13.18 -3.64 -4.52
C GLU A 236 -14.49 -4.41 -4.75
N MET A 237 -15.31 -4.48 -3.71
CA MET A 237 -16.72 -4.74 -3.89
C MET A 237 -17.35 -3.46 -4.43
N ASN A 238 -17.59 -3.38 -5.75
CA ASN A 238 -18.45 -2.39 -6.37
C ASN A 238 -18.11 -0.91 -6.04
N GLY A 239 -16.82 -0.55 -6.08
CA GLY A 239 -16.30 0.81 -5.84
C GLY A 239 -16.43 1.29 -4.39
N LEU A 240 -16.72 0.39 -3.44
CA LEU A 240 -16.91 0.71 -2.03
C LEU A 240 -15.53 0.69 -1.34
N PHE A 241 -15.05 1.85 -0.89
CA PHE A 241 -13.88 1.96 -0.02
C PHE A 241 -14.25 1.48 1.38
N THR A 242 -14.24 0.17 1.55
CA THR A 242 -14.45 -0.50 2.82
C THR A 242 -13.10 -1.08 3.24
N TRP A 243 -12.45 -0.48 4.23
CA TRP A 243 -11.39 -1.15 4.97
C TRP A 243 -12.06 -2.22 5.85
N GLU A 244 -12.46 -3.34 5.25
CA GLU A 244 -12.77 -4.51 6.07
C GLU A 244 -11.45 -5.04 6.62
N LEU A 245 -11.04 -4.54 7.81
CA LEU A 245 -10.09 -5.25 8.66
C LEU A 245 -10.77 -6.51 9.21
N GLY A 246 -11.02 -7.47 8.33
CA GLY A 246 -11.30 -8.85 8.67
C GLY A 246 -10.01 -9.50 9.19
N LYS A 247 -10.14 -10.31 10.25
CA LYS A 247 -8.99 -10.96 10.88
C LYS A 247 -8.30 -11.91 9.89
N GLY A 248 -7.07 -11.57 9.55
CA GLY A 248 -6.05 -12.46 8.98
C GLY A 248 -6.10 -12.79 7.49
N GLU A 249 -6.76 -12.00 6.66
CA GLU A 249 -6.66 -12.14 5.18
C GLU A 249 -6.74 -10.81 4.42
N HIS A 250 -6.94 -9.66 5.08
CA HIS A 250 -7.43 -8.44 4.39
C HIS A 250 -6.56 -7.17 4.54
N SER A 251 -5.35 -7.23 5.10
CA SER A 251 -4.58 -6.01 5.39
C SER A 251 -3.07 -6.19 5.18
N ARG A 252 -2.70 -6.34 3.92
CA ARG A 252 -1.32 -6.32 3.41
C ARG A 252 -1.06 -5.00 2.69
N ILE A 253 0.04 -4.35 3.02
CA ILE A 253 0.51 -3.12 2.38
C ILE A 253 1.89 -3.40 1.79
N LEU A 254 2.01 -3.24 0.48
CA LEU A 254 3.27 -3.34 -0.22
C LEU A 254 3.80 -1.94 -0.53
N PHE A 255 5.03 -1.69 -0.12
CA PHE A 255 5.77 -0.47 -0.40
C PHE A 255 6.75 -0.74 -1.54
N LYS A 256 6.54 -0.08 -2.68
CA LYS A 256 7.36 -0.23 -3.87
C LYS A 256 7.83 1.12 -4.38
N LYS A 257 9.00 1.15 -5.00
CA LYS A 257 9.49 2.33 -5.72
C LYS A 257 10.06 1.87 -7.05
N ASP A 258 9.62 2.48 -8.15
CA ASP A 258 10.04 2.11 -9.50
C ASP A 258 9.87 0.59 -9.79
N ASN A 259 8.77 0.00 -9.32
CA ASN A 259 8.48 -1.44 -9.34
C ASN A 259 9.45 -2.35 -8.56
N VAL A 260 10.33 -1.80 -7.74
CA VAL A 260 11.16 -2.55 -6.79
C VAL A 260 10.46 -2.60 -5.44
N GLU A 261 10.27 -3.81 -4.89
CA GLU A 261 9.74 -4.03 -3.54
C GLU A 261 10.77 -3.56 -2.50
N LEU A 262 10.35 -2.65 -1.62
CA LEU A 262 11.19 -2.12 -0.54
C LEU A 262 10.77 -2.67 0.82
N ALA A 263 9.46 -2.76 1.06
CA ALA A 263 8.93 -3.29 2.31
C ALA A 263 7.53 -3.88 2.12
N GLU A 264 7.17 -4.77 3.01
CA GLU A 264 5.85 -5.35 3.13
C GLU A 264 5.39 -5.27 4.58
N LEU A 265 4.18 -4.77 4.83
CA LEU A 265 3.57 -4.71 6.15
C LEU A 265 2.28 -5.50 6.16
N VAL A 266 2.14 -6.41 7.13
CA VAL A 266 1.01 -7.33 7.22
C VAL A 266 0.40 -7.29 8.62
N TYR A 267 -0.92 -7.18 8.67
CA TYR A 267 -1.71 -7.25 9.89
C TYR A 267 -2.24 -8.67 10.13
N ASN A 268 -1.98 -9.21 11.33
CA ASN A 268 -2.47 -10.49 11.85
C ASN A 268 -2.31 -11.67 10.85
N PRO A 269 -1.09 -11.97 10.37
CA PRO A 269 -0.87 -13.04 9.40
C PRO A 269 -1.36 -14.40 9.91
N LYS A 270 -2.04 -15.16 9.04
CA LYS A 270 -2.40 -16.57 9.30
C LYS A 270 -1.29 -17.49 8.81
N SER A 271 -0.96 -18.49 9.63
CA SER A 271 -0.21 -19.68 9.19
C SER A 271 -1.21 -20.64 8.55
N THR A 272 -1.09 -20.92 7.26
CA THR A 272 -1.85 -21.99 6.60
C THR A 272 -0.86 -22.98 5.99
N ASP A 273 -1.04 -24.26 6.32
CA ASP A 273 -0.29 -25.38 5.73
C ASP A 273 -0.88 -25.83 4.37
N ASN A 274 -1.94 -25.18 3.89
CA ASN A 274 -2.64 -25.56 2.67
C ASN A 274 -2.09 -24.77 1.46
N GLU A 275 -1.45 -25.48 0.54
CA GLU A 275 -0.81 -24.98 -0.69
C GLU A 275 -1.75 -24.28 -1.71
N ASN A 276 -3.05 -24.13 -1.40
CA ASN A 276 -4.08 -23.68 -2.35
C ASN A 276 -4.68 -22.30 -2.05
N GLU A 277 -4.13 -21.51 -1.12
CA GLU A 277 -4.52 -20.12 -0.92
C GLU A 277 -3.35 -19.18 -1.21
N SER A 278 -3.49 -18.36 -2.26
CA SER A 278 -2.47 -17.43 -2.77
C SER A 278 -2.15 -16.25 -1.84
N VAL A 279 -2.47 -16.32 -0.54
CA VAL A 279 -2.71 -15.13 0.31
C VAL A 279 -2.01 -15.15 1.68
N SER A 280 -1.12 -16.10 1.96
CA SER A 280 -0.23 -16.03 3.14
C SER A 280 1.01 -15.19 2.83
N ILE A 281 1.66 -14.56 3.83
CA ILE A 281 3.05 -14.10 3.66
C ILE A 281 3.80 -15.29 3.09
N LYS A 282 4.34 -15.17 1.87
CA LYS A 282 4.92 -16.31 1.16
C LYS A 282 5.87 -17.02 2.12
N ASN A 283 5.54 -18.27 2.43
CA ASN A 283 6.37 -19.18 3.22
C ASN A 283 6.45 -18.96 4.74
N PHE A 284 5.53 -18.23 5.37
CA PHE A 284 5.45 -18.16 6.83
C PHE A 284 5.10 -19.54 7.44
N ILE A 285 6.03 -20.13 8.18
CA ILE A 285 5.89 -21.47 8.79
C ILE A 285 6.06 -21.38 10.29
N VAL A 286 5.18 -22.06 11.00
CA VAL A 286 5.25 -22.22 12.46
C VAL A 286 5.22 -23.72 12.79
N PRO A 287 6.38 -24.41 12.85
CA PRO A 287 6.42 -25.88 12.88
C PRO A 287 5.78 -26.54 14.11
N THR A 288 5.57 -25.79 15.18
CA THR A 288 5.15 -26.32 16.48
C THR A 288 3.73 -25.86 16.85
N VAL A 289 3.61 -24.70 17.48
CA VAL A 289 2.36 -24.14 17.99
C VAL A 289 2.04 -22.88 17.20
N PRO A 290 0.78 -22.68 16.75
CA PRO A 290 0.39 -21.48 16.02
C PRO A 290 0.82 -20.19 16.74
N GLN A 291 1.66 -19.40 16.09
CA GLN A 291 2.07 -18.07 16.53
C GLN A 291 1.38 -17.02 15.66
N LYS A 292 0.86 -15.96 16.28
CA LYS A 292 0.11 -14.90 15.60
C LYS A 292 0.59 -13.52 16.07
N PRO A 293 1.70 -13.01 15.51
CA PRO A 293 2.07 -11.61 15.73
C PRO A 293 0.98 -10.69 15.15
N ASP A 294 0.78 -9.51 15.75
CA ASP A 294 -0.25 -8.58 15.29
C ASP A 294 0.18 -7.84 14.03
N ILE A 295 1.46 -7.49 13.93
CA ILE A 295 2.01 -6.71 12.82
C ILE A 295 3.35 -7.32 12.41
N VAL A 296 3.54 -7.55 11.12
CA VAL A 296 4.78 -8.07 10.55
C VAL A 296 5.29 -7.09 9.51
N LEU A 297 6.48 -6.53 9.74
CA LEU A 297 7.20 -5.69 8.80
C LEU A 297 8.34 -6.50 8.18
N GLN A 298 8.31 -6.70 6.87
CA GLN A 298 9.42 -7.26 6.11
C GLN A 298 10.10 -6.14 5.33
N LEU A 299 11.41 -5.96 5.53
CA LEU A 299 12.23 -5.08 4.70
C LEU A 299 12.94 -5.92 3.66
N THR A 300 12.85 -5.51 2.40
CA THR A 300 13.55 -6.16 1.29
C THR A 300 14.88 -5.47 1.06
N LYS A 301 15.97 -6.23 1.26
CA LYS A 301 17.34 -5.78 1.07
C LYS A 301 17.94 -6.50 -0.14
N ASN A 302 18.73 -5.78 -0.92
CA ASN A 302 19.36 -6.28 -2.15
C ASN A 302 20.89 -6.14 -2.14
N ASP A 303 21.47 -5.78 -1.01
CA ASP A 303 22.90 -5.50 -0.84
C ASP A 303 23.75 -6.76 -0.63
N LEU A 304 23.22 -7.79 0.04
CA LEU A 304 23.89 -9.08 0.23
C LEU A 304 23.44 -10.16 -0.74
N GLU A 305 22.14 -10.39 -0.78
CA GLU A 305 21.45 -11.35 -1.64
C GLU A 305 20.24 -10.62 -2.24
N GLN A 306 19.97 -10.84 -3.52
CA GLN A 306 18.84 -10.21 -4.19
C GLN A 306 17.53 -10.72 -3.57
N GLY A 307 16.67 -9.81 -3.13
CA GLY A 307 15.38 -10.15 -2.54
C GLY A 307 15.48 -10.69 -1.11
N MET A 308 16.59 -10.46 -0.40
CA MET A 308 16.73 -10.85 1.01
C MET A 308 15.67 -10.15 1.87
N LYS A 309 14.88 -10.93 2.61
CA LYS A 309 13.86 -10.40 3.51
C LYS A 309 14.36 -10.39 4.96
N MET A 310 14.22 -9.23 5.60
CA MET A 310 14.47 -9.04 7.03
C MET A 310 13.15 -8.76 7.74
N THR A 311 12.74 -9.68 8.61
CA THR A 311 11.42 -9.65 9.24
C THR A 311 11.50 -9.11 10.67
N TYR A 312 10.67 -8.13 10.97
CA TYR A 312 10.51 -7.51 12.28
C TYR A 312 9.06 -7.67 12.74
N LEU A 313 8.89 -8.21 13.94
CA LEU A 313 7.57 -8.50 14.50
C LEU A 313 7.18 -7.41 15.49
N PHE A 314 5.94 -6.95 15.40
CA PHE A 314 5.36 -6.05 16.39
C PHE A 314 4.06 -6.65 16.94
N ASP A 315 3.85 -6.49 18.23
CA ASP A 315 2.65 -6.96 18.93
C ASP A 315 2.13 -5.84 19.84
N ALA A 316 0.85 -5.52 19.69
CA ALA A 316 0.22 -4.39 20.33
C ALA A 316 -0.53 -4.85 21.59
N LYS A 317 -0.04 -4.44 22.75
CA LYS A 317 -0.65 -4.78 24.05
C LYS A 317 -1.26 -3.56 24.70
N TYR A 318 -2.59 -3.52 24.77
CA TYR A 318 -3.33 -2.47 25.46
C TYR A 318 -3.38 -2.71 26.99
N ARG A 319 -2.22 -2.75 27.63
CA ARG A 319 -2.07 -2.85 29.10
C ARG A 319 -0.67 -2.44 29.54
N ILE A 320 -0.58 -2.00 30.78
CA ILE A 320 0.65 -1.57 31.46
C ILE A 320 0.80 -2.42 32.71
N SER A 321 2.02 -2.85 33.03
CA SER A 321 2.27 -3.72 34.20
C SER A 321 2.81 -2.96 35.41
N GLY A 322 3.44 -1.81 35.21
CA GLY A 322 4.01 -1.02 36.29
C GLY A 322 4.70 0.24 35.78
N LYS A 323 5.55 0.81 36.65
CA LYS A 323 6.41 1.95 36.32
C LYS A 323 7.85 1.65 36.69
N ASP A 324 8.77 1.98 35.79
CA ASP A 324 10.20 1.94 36.00
C ASP A 324 10.73 3.37 35.85
N HIS A 325 11.33 3.93 36.91
CA HIS A 325 11.82 5.32 36.94
C HIS A 325 10.79 6.37 36.46
N GLY A 326 9.49 6.16 36.74
CA GLY A 326 8.41 7.06 36.34
C GLY A 326 7.89 6.86 34.91
N VAL A 327 8.42 5.89 34.19
CA VAL A 327 7.99 5.47 32.84
C VAL A 327 7.14 4.22 32.94
N ASP A 328 6.00 4.19 32.26
CA ASP A 328 5.14 3.01 32.20
C ASP A 328 5.86 1.85 31.48
N THR A 329 5.69 0.63 31.99
CA THR A 329 6.31 -0.57 31.41
C THR A 329 5.28 -1.53 30.82
N PRO A 330 5.62 -2.22 29.72
CA PRO A 330 4.79 -3.29 29.20
C PRO A 330 4.80 -4.48 30.18
N PRO A 331 3.85 -5.39 30.05
CA PRO A 331 3.87 -6.65 30.80
C PRO A 331 4.98 -7.60 30.39
N ASP A 332 5.62 -8.23 31.37
CA ASP A 332 6.72 -9.19 31.16
C ASP A 332 6.30 -10.37 30.27
N ASP A 333 5.06 -10.85 30.38
CA ASP A 333 4.55 -11.94 29.56
C ASP A 333 4.45 -11.57 28.07
N ALA A 334 4.27 -10.26 27.76
CA ALA A 334 4.32 -9.77 26.39
C ALA A 334 5.74 -9.78 25.82
N ILE A 335 6.73 -9.40 26.62
CA ILE A 335 8.15 -9.51 26.23
C ILE A 335 8.54 -10.97 25.99
N ASN A 336 8.12 -11.87 26.88
CA ASN A 336 8.33 -13.31 26.72
C ASN A 336 7.62 -13.89 25.48
N GLN A 337 6.47 -13.31 25.08
CA GLN A 337 5.81 -13.66 23.83
C GLN A 337 6.68 -13.30 22.61
N MET A 338 7.42 -12.19 22.64
CA MET A 338 8.32 -11.82 21.54
C MET A 338 9.50 -12.78 21.40
N HIS A 339 10.06 -13.29 22.52
CA HIS A 339 11.05 -14.36 22.47
C HIS A 339 10.49 -15.62 21.80
N ARG A 340 9.27 -16.03 22.18
CA ARG A 340 8.59 -17.18 21.56
C ARG A 340 8.35 -16.98 20.07
N TYR A 341 7.85 -15.82 19.65
CA TYR A 341 7.64 -15.51 18.23
C TYR A 341 8.93 -15.52 17.44
N ARG A 342 9.95 -14.82 17.96
CA ARG A 342 11.27 -14.77 17.33
C ARG A 342 11.81 -16.17 17.14
N ASP A 343 11.63 -17.09 18.08
CA ASP A 343 12.24 -18.42 18.02
C ASP A 343 11.37 -19.44 17.25
N ALA A 344 10.05 -19.32 17.25
CA ALA A 344 9.13 -20.28 16.64
C ALA A 344 8.73 -19.99 15.18
N ILE A 345 8.88 -18.76 14.69
CA ILE A 345 8.51 -18.37 13.31
C ILE A 345 9.68 -18.59 12.35
N TYR A 346 9.41 -19.26 11.24
CA TYR A 346 10.37 -19.56 10.17
C TYR A 346 9.80 -19.20 8.80
N TYR A 347 10.68 -19.14 7.80
CA TYR A 347 10.32 -18.93 6.41
C TYR A 347 10.87 -20.05 5.53
N LYS A 348 10.04 -20.63 4.67
CA LYS A 348 10.48 -21.65 3.69
C LYS A 348 11.07 -21.00 2.45
N ASP A 349 12.21 -21.48 1.99
CA ASP A 349 12.65 -21.20 0.62
C ASP A 349 12.08 -22.25 -0.33
N HIS A 350 11.32 -21.83 -1.36
CA HIS A 350 10.75 -22.74 -2.36
C HIS A 350 11.83 -23.44 -3.21
N GLN A 351 13.02 -22.84 -3.37
CA GLN A 351 14.09 -23.43 -4.20
C GLN A 351 14.92 -24.44 -3.43
N ALA A 352 15.27 -24.14 -2.17
CA ALA A 352 16.14 -24.98 -1.35
C ALA A 352 15.38 -25.95 -0.42
N ASN A 353 14.06 -25.81 -0.30
CA ASN A 353 13.21 -26.55 0.65
C ASN A 353 13.70 -26.45 2.12
N ALA A 354 14.55 -25.47 2.41
CA ALA A 354 15.18 -25.24 3.70
C ALA A 354 14.41 -24.17 4.49
N LEU A 355 14.38 -24.34 5.81
CA LEU A 355 13.85 -23.32 6.72
C LEU A 355 14.89 -22.23 6.91
N LYS A 356 14.58 -21.02 6.44
CA LYS A 356 15.32 -19.79 6.69
C LYS A 356 14.73 -19.08 7.90
N LYS A 357 15.61 -18.52 8.73
CA LYS A 357 15.21 -17.74 9.90
C LYS A 357 15.39 -16.26 9.57
N GLU A 358 14.37 -15.69 8.94
CA GLU A 358 14.35 -14.29 8.52
C GLU A 358 13.91 -13.32 9.62
N VAL A 359 13.45 -13.84 10.78
CA VAL A 359 13.00 -13.01 11.91
C VAL A 359 14.20 -12.47 12.67
N ILE A 360 14.39 -11.16 12.61
CA ILE A 360 15.51 -10.43 13.21
C ILE A 360 15.18 -9.99 14.64
N GLY A 361 13.94 -9.55 14.88
CA GLY A 361 13.55 -8.96 16.16
C GLY A 361 12.05 -8.94 16.41
N GLY A 362 11.67 -8.67 17.65
CA GLY A 362 10.29 -8.64 18.11
C GLY A 362 10.05 -7.52 19.14
N TYR A 363 9.03 -6.71 18.92
CA TYR A 363 8.82 -5.48 19.68
C TYR A 363 7.38 -5.35 20.18
N ILE A 364 7.22 -4.93 21.43
CA ILE A 364 5.91 -4.62 21.98
C ILE A 364 5.58 -3.15 21.76
N LEU A 365 4.38 -2.89 21.25
CA LEU A 365 3.77 -1.57 21.22
C LEU A 365 2.75 -1.51 22.37
N PHE A 366 2.89 -0.55 23.28
CA PHE A 366 2.01 -0.45 24.44
C PHE A 366 1.67 1.01 24.76
N PRO A 367 0.51 1.28 25.39
CA PRO A 367 0.03 2.63 25.63
C PRO A 367 0.69 3.28 26.85
N GLY A 368 2.02 3.20 26.96
CA GLY A 368 2.79 3.76 28.08
C GLY A 368 3.09 5.24 27.97
N ASP A 369 3.21 5.90 29.12
CA ASP A 369 3.70 7.26 29.30
C ASP A 369 5.13 7.31 29.84
N GLY A 370 5.80 8.44 29.63
CA GLY A 370 7.13 8.70 30.15
C GLY A 370 7.79 9.87 29.45
N LYS A 371 8.70 10.56 30.14
CA LYS A 371 9.53 11.58 29.49
C LYS A 371 10.54 10.88 28.58
N PRO A 372 10.86 11.44 27.39
CA PRO A 372 11.77 10.79 26.44
C PRO A 372 13.13 10.36 27.02
N ILE A 373 13.73 11.19 27.88
CA ILE A 373 15.02 10.88 28.52
C ILE A 373 14.91 9.64 29.40
N ASP A 374 13.83 9.53 30.17
CA ASP A 374 13.60 8.41 31.08
C ASP A 374 13.25 7.14 30.28
N VAL A 375 12.49 7.28 29.18
CA VAL A 375 12.17 6.16 28.27
C VAL A 375 13.43 5.52 27.71
N GLN A 376 14.41 6.33 27.28
CA GLN A 376 15.70 5.82 26.78
C GLN A 376 16.49 5.03 27.84
N GLN A 377 16.27 5.31 29.12
CA GLN A 377 16.93 4.64 30.23
C GLN A 377 16.21 3.37 30.68
N THR A 378 14.95 3.16 30.26
CA THR A 378 14.21 1.93 30.61
C THR A 378 14.90 0.67 30.09
N ASN A 379 14.80 -0.41 30.88
CA ASN A 379 15.40 -1.69 30.53
C ASN A 379 14.93 -2.20 29.15
N PHE A 380 13.62 -2.19 28.90
CA PHE A 380 13.03 -2.73 27.66
C PHE A 380 13.33 -1.91 26.41
N TYR A 381 13.67 -0.63 26.54
CA TYR A 381 14.19 0.15 25.41
C TYR A 381 15.66 -0.21 25.14
N GLN A 382 16.47 -0.38 26.18
CA GLN A 382 17.89 -0.74 26.03
C GLN A 382 18.10 -2.16 25.47
N THR A 383 17.21 -3.11 25.80
CA THR A 383 17.30 -4.49 25.29
C THR A 383 17.11 -4.59 23.78
N ILE A 384 16.48 -3.59 23.15
CA ILE A 384 16.37 -3.50 21.68
C ILE A 384 17.76 -3.58 21.04
N LYS A 385 18.74 -2.84 21.58
CA LYS A 385 20.12 -2.85 21.07
C LYS A 385 20.88 -4.12 21.43
N LYS A 386 20.50 -4.81 22.52
CA LYS A 386 21.24 -5.97 23.04
C LYS A 386 20.80 -7.29 22.41
N VAL A 387 19.49 -7.47 22.21
CA VAL A 387 18.90 -8.77 21.83
C VAL A 387 17.81 -8.66 20.74
N ASN A 388 17.62 -7.48 20.14
CA ASN A 388 16.56 -7.18 19.17
C ASN A 388 15.14 -7.49 19.69
N ILE A 389 14.96 -7.45 21.02
CA ILE A 389 13.67 -7.59 21.68
C ILE A 389 13.51 -6.45 22.69
N GLY A 390 12.34 -5.82 22.67
CA GLY A 390 12.05 -4.71 23.57
C GLY A 390 10.66 -4.15 23.36
N ALA A 391 10.47 -2.90 23.77
CA ALA A 391 9.17 -2.25 23.69
C ALA A 391 9.26 -0.76 23.39
N PHE A 392 8.22 -0.25 22.74
CA PHE A 392 8.04 1.16 22.43
C PHE A 392 6.72 1.66 23.04
N PRO A 393 6.77 2.73 23.87
CA PRO A 393 5.57 3.43 24.26
C PRO A 393 4.98 4.11 23.01
N LEU A 394 3.73 3.78 22.68
CA LEU A 394 3.05 4.30 21.49
C LEU A 394 1.59 4.60 21.81
N ARG A 395 1.24 5.89 21.78
CA ARG A 395 -0.11 6.39 22.07
C ARG A 395 -0.56 7.43 21.04
N PRO A 396 -1.88 7.55 20.81
CA PRO A 396 -2.43 8.63 20.01
C PRO A 396 -2.00 9.99 20.55
N LYS A 397 -1.66 10.91 19.64
CA LYS A 397 -1.23 12.30 19.92
C LYS A 397 0.10 12.46 20.68
N ASP A 398 0.74 11.38 21.11
CA ASP A 398 2.07 11.41 21.75
C ASP A 398 3.18 11.47 20.68
N LYS A 399 3.48 12.69 20.22
CA LYS A 399 4.56 12.90 19.24
C LYS A 399 5.95 12.68 19.82
N GLN A 400 6.12 12.84 21.13
CA GLN A 400 7.44 12.79 21.77
C GLN A 400 7.95 11.35 21.83
N ASN A 401 7.11 10.40 22.24
CA ASN A 401 7.50 9.00 22.33
C ASN A 401 7.44 8.27 20.98
N ARG A 402 6.58 8.74 20.05
CA ARG A 402 6.54 8.23 18.67
C ARG A 402 7.91 8.27 17.97
N ILE A 403 8.74 9.28 18.28
CA ILE A 403 10.04 9.46 17.64
C ILE A 403 10.96 8.24 17.82
N PHE A 404 10.83 7.50 18.93
CA PHE A 404 11.64 6.31 19.18
C PHE A 404 11.38 5.21 18.15
N LEU A 405 10.12 4.97 17.82
CA LEU A 405 9.74 4.00 16.80
C LEU A 405 10.14 4.49 15.40
N GLU A 406 10.01 5.79 15.14
CA GLU A 406 10.43 6.40 13.88
C GLU A 406 11.93 6.28 13.63
N GLU A 407 12.76 6.65 14.60
CA GLU A 407 14.22 6.55 14.52
C GLU A 407 14.65 5.09 14.43
N PHE A 408 13.94 4.20 15.12
CA PHE A 408 14.20 2.77 15.04
C PHE A 408 13.92 2.23 13.63
N ILE A 409 12.74 2.49 13.06
CA ILE A 409 12.37 2.05 11.70
C ILE A 409 13.30 2.69 10.66
N ALA A 410 13.66 3.97 10.81
CA ALA A 410 14.63 4.63 9.93
C ALA A 410 15.99 3.90 9.96
N ARG A 411 16.47 3.56 11.16
CA ARG A 411 17.70 2.78 11.32
C ARG A 411 17.61 1.41 10.63
N LEU A 412 16.49 0.69 10.79
CA LEU A 412 16.30 -0.61 10.11
C LEU A 412 16.37 -0.48 8.58
N ILE A 413 15.84 0.61 8.03
CA ILE A 413 15.85 0.89 6.59
C ILE A 413 17.28 1.23 6.12
N GLU A 414 18.01 2.02 6.88
CA GLU A 414 19.36 2.52 6.52
C GLU A 414 20.48 1.50 6.77
N THR A 415 20.38 0.68 7.82
CA THR A 415 21.40 -0.32 8.18
C THR A 415 21.54 -1.37 7.07
N LYS A 416 22.79 -1.68 6.71
CA LYS A 416 23.12 -2.70 5.72
C LYS A 416 22.86 -4.09 6.27
N SER A 417 22.59 -5.04 5.39
CA SER A 417 22.23 -6.40 5.78
C SER A 417 23.34 -7.09 6.59
N GLN A 418 24.61 -6.86 6.25
CA GLN A 418 25.76 -7.40 7.00
C GLN A 418 25.78 -6.93 8.45
N GLU A 419 25.55 -5.64 8.69
CA GLU A 419 25.55 -5.04 10.03
C GLU A 419 24.37 -5.55 10.85
N THR A 420 23.19 -5.67 10.23
CA THR A 420 22.02 -6.28 10.87
C THR A 420 22.29 -7.72 11.27
N ILE A 421 22.90 -8.52 10.39
CA ILE A 421 23.23 -9.93 10.65
C ILE A 421 24.27 -10.05 11.78
N ALA A 422 25.32 -9.23 11.76
CA ALA A 422 26.37 -9.26 12.79
C ALA A 422 25.83 -8.90 14.18
N GLY A 423 24.78 -8.07 14.26
CA GLY A 423 24.10 -7.72 15.50
C GLY A 423 23.07 -8.74 15.99
N VAL A 424 22.80 -9.81 15.24
CA VAL A 424 21.84 -10.86 15.61
C VAL A 424 22.57 -12.01 16.29
N ILE A 425 22.06 -12.45 17.44
CA ILE A 425 22.55 -13.64 18.12
C ILE A 425 22.29 -14.85 17.21
N PRO A 426 23.31 -15.66 16.86
CA PRO A 426 23.12 -16.79 15.96
C PRO A 426 22.11 -17.79 16.52
N HIS A 427 21.08 -18.12 15.73
CA HIS A 427 20.18 -19.25 15.98
C HIS A 427 20.28 -20.26 14.83
N LYS A 428 19.73 -21.47 15.03
CA LYS A 428 19.75 -22.52 14.01
C LYS A 428 18.96 -22.06 12.77
N GLY A 429 19.64 -21.94 11.64
CA GLY A 429 19.06 -21.46 10.38
C GLY A 429 19.01 -19.94 10.21
N THR A 430 19.58 -19.17 11.15
CA THR A 430 19.66 -17.69 11.15
C THR A 430 20.28 -17.15 9.88
N PHE A 431 21.41 -17.70 9.44
CA PHE A 431 21.94 -17.39 8.13
C PHE A 431 22.66 -18.64 7.60
N VAL A 432 22.43 -18.96 6.33
CA VAL A 432 23.41 -19.74 5.56
C VAL A 432 24.67 -18.88 5.63
N GLU A 433 25.80 -19.46 6.06
CA GLU A 433 27.09 -18.77 6.04
C GLU A 433 27.18 -17.96 4.74
N ILE A 434 27.36 -16.64 4.84
CA ILE A 434 27.75 -15.86 3.67
C ILE A 434 29.11 -16.44 3.32
N GLY A 435 29.11 -17.43 2.44
CA GLY A 435 30.30 -18.19 2.09
C GLY A 435 31.34 -17.17 1.68
N ASN A 436 32.48 -17.17 2.41
CA ASN A 436 33.58 -16.26 2.16
C ASN A 436 33.82 -16.17 0.65
N ARG A 437 33.57 -15.00 0.05
CA ARG A 437 33.61 -14.88 -1.41
C ARG A 437 35.07 -15.01 -1.85
N VAL A 438 35.31 -15.92 -2.79
CA VAL A 438 36.64 -16.25 -3.27
C VAL A 438 36.88 -15.64 -4.64
N LEU A 439 38.00 -14.93 -4.80
CA LEU A 439 38.50 -14.53 -6.12
C LEU A 439 39.32 -15.67 -6.71
N ILE A 440 38.85 -16.28 -7.80
CA ILE A 440 39.64 -17.23 -8.59
C ILE A 440 40.37 -16.45 -9.67
N GLY A 441 41.70 -16.48 -9.64
CA GLY A 441 42.54 -15.74 -10.59
C GLY A 441 43.52 -16.64 -11.32
N LEU A 442 43.65 -16.43 -12.63
CA LEU A 442 44.60 -17.14 -13.45
C LEU A 442 46.03 -16.69 -13.12
N VAL A 443 46.89 -17.62 -12.70
CA VAL A 443 48.31 -17.36 -12.46
C VAL A 443 49.14 -17.91 -13.62
N THR A 444 49.84 -17.02 -14.32
CA THR A 444 50.78 -17.36 -15.40
C THR A 444 52.10 -16.63 -15.22
N ASN A 445 53.07 -16.90 -16.09
CA ASN A 445 54.28 -16.09 -16.18
C ASN A 445 53.92 -14.60 -16.37
N SER A 446 54.60 -13.76 -15.58
CA SER A 446 54.38 -12.32 -15.48
C SER A 446 55.70 -11.58 -15.73
N SER A 447 55.61 -10.27 -15.98
CA SER A 447 56.76 -9.37 -16.03
C SER A 447 57.54 -9.30 -14.71
N ARG A 448 56.94 -9.71 -13.59
CA ARG A 448 57.60 -9.80 -12.28
C ARG A 448 58.44 -11.06 -12.19
N ARG A 449 59.74 -10.88 -11.91
CA ARG A 449 60.69 -12.00 -11.78
C ARG A 449 60.26 -12.90 -10.62
N GLY A 450 60.11 -14.19 -10.88
CA GLY A 450 59.71 -15.18 -9.88
C GLY A 450 58.22 -15.17 -9.49
N TYR A 451 57.36 -14.44 -10.21
CA TYR A 451 55.92 -14.38 -9.90
C TYR A 451 55.24 -15.75 -9.87
N LEU A 452 55.34 -16.51 -10.98
CA LEU A 452 54.77 -17.85 -11.04
C LEU A 452 55.39 -18.76 -9.98
N GLN A 453 56.71 -18.68 -9.80
CA GLN A 453 57.43 -19.50 -8.82
C GLN A 453 56.97 -19.21 -7.39
N SER A 454 56.72 -17.95 -7.03
CA SER A 454 56.24 -17.59 -5.70
C SER A 454 54.87 -18.18 -5.37
N PHE A 455 54.01 -18.37 -6.38
CA PHE A 455 52.72 -19.03 -6.20
C PHE A 455 52.89 -20.55 -6.12
N LEU A 456 53.81 -21.13 -6.90
CA LEU A 456 54.14 -22.56 -6.81
C LEU A 456 54.80 -22.94 -5.47
N ASP A 457 55.57 -22.03 -4.88
CA ASP A 457 56.27 -22.22 -3.61
C ASP A 457 55.40 -21.86 -2.38
N GLY A 458 54.15 -21.42 -2.59
CA GLY A 458 53.24 -21.02 -1.51
C GLY A 458 53.53 -19.66 -0.87
N ASN A 459 54.56 -18.93 -1.29
CA ASN A 459 55.07 -17.72 -0.64
C ASN A 459 54.64 -16.41 -1.32
N ALA A 460 53.68 -16.46 -2.25
CA ALA A 460 53.19 -15.27 -2.94
C ALA A 460 52.46 -14.30 -2.00
N THR A 461 52.82 -13.02 -2.07
CA THR A 461 52.22 -11.95 -1.25
C THR A 461 51.41 -10.93 -2.05
N LEU A 462 51.45 -11.01 -3.39
CA LEU A 462 50.77 -10.08 -4.28
C LEU A 462 50.22 -10.78 -5.51
N TYR A 463 48.92 -10.65 -5.73
CA TYR A 463 48.25 -10.97 -6.98
C TYR A 463 47.76 -9.68 -7.64
N TYR A 464 47.92 -9.53 -8.96
CA TYR A 464 47.43 -8.37 -9.69
C TYR A 464 46.63 -8.80 -10.93
N THR A 465 45.47 -8.19 -11.16
CA THR A 465 44.52 -8.57 -12.22
C THR A 465 44.75 -7.87 -13.55
N GLY A 466 45.80 -7.05 -13.65
CA GLY A 466 46.07 -6.20 -14.81
C GLY A 466 45.26 -4.89 -14.78
N SER A 467 44.95 -4.33 -15.95
CA SER A 467 44.33 -3.00 -16.09
C SER A 467 42.82 -2.97 -15.78
N LYS A 468 42.17 -4.14 -15.67
CA LYS A 468 40.75 -4.26 -15.36
C LYS A 468 40.55 -5.27 -14.24
N PHE A 469 39.61 -4.98 -13.34
CA PHE A 469 39.23 -5.93 -12.31
C PHE A 469 38.20 -6.92 -12.87
N PRO A 470 38.37 -8.24 -12.68
CA PRO A 470 37.61 -9.27 -13.39
C PRO A 470 36.26 -9.59 -12.71
N THR A 471 35.63 -8.61 -12.05
CA THR A 471 34.32 -8.81 -11.42
C THR A 471 33.59 -7.49 -11.19
N THR A 472 32.27 -7.56 -11.12
CA THR A 472 31.36 -6.47 -10.71
C THR A 472 31.12 -6.44 -9.20
N ILE A 473 31.67 -7.39 -8.45
CA ILE A 473 31.58 -7.47 -6.98
C ILE A 473 32.47 -6.40 -6.35
N SER A 474 32.01 -5.79 -5.25
CA SER A 474 32.79 -4.83 -4.48
C SER A 474 34.10 -5.46 -3.97
N LEU A 475 35.20 -4.72 -4.09
CA LEU A 475 36.54 -5.16 -3.67
C LEU A 475 36.62 -5.52 -2.18
N HIS A 476 35.75 -4.92 -1.36
CA HIS A 476 35.70 -5.14 0.08
C HIS A 476 35.01 -6.46 0.47
N ASP A 477 34.35 -7.12 -0.48
CA ASP A 477 33.60 -8.35 -0.21
C ASP A 477 34.40 -9.63 -0.52
N LEU A 478 35.64 -9.50 -1.02
CA LEU A 478 36.52 -10.62 -1.36
C LEU A 478 37.41 -10.99 -0.18
N HIS A 479 37.28 -12.23 0.31
CA HIS A 479 37.95 -12.69 1.53
C HIS A 479 39.14 -13.60 1.24
N TYR A 480 39.01 -14.48 0.24
CA TYR A 480 40.06 -15.39 -0.17
C TYR A 480 40.41 -15.25 -1.64
N PHE A 481 41.64 -15.59 -1.97
CA PHE A 481 42.15 -15.70 -3.32
C PHE A 481 42.58 -17.14 -3.58
N MET A 482 42.13 -17.71 -4.69
CA MET A 482 42.54 -19.03 -5.16
C MET A 482 43.26 -18.90 -6.50
N PRO A 483 44.58 -19.15 -6.56
CA PRO A 483 45.30 -19.19 -7.81
C PRO A 483 44.87 -20.41 -8.63
N TYR A 484 44.43 -20.15 -9.85
CA TYR A 484 44.18 -21.17 -10.85
C TYR A 484 45.40 -21.30 -11.76
N PHE A 485 46.03 -22.48 -11.74
CA PHE A 485 47.11 -22.83 -12.64
C PHE A 485 46.56 -23.61 -13.83
N LYS A 486 46.90 -23.17 -15.04
CA LYS A 486 46.50 -23.86 -16.27
C LYS A 486 46.98 -25.32 -16.20
N GLU A 487 46.08 -26.27 -16.47
CA GLU A 487 46.29 -27.73 -16.42
C GLU A 487 46.48 -28.36 -15.03
N GLN A 488 46.77 -27.60 -13.98
CA GLN A 488 46.94 -28.13 -12.61
C GLN A 488 45.77 -27.80 -11.68
N GLY A 489 44.88 -26.88 -12.05
CA GLY A 489 43.75 -26.47 -11.23
C GLY A 489 44.14 -25.54 -10.07
N ILE A 490 43.33 -25.56 -9.00
CA ILE A 490 43.55 -24.76 -7.79
C ILE A 490 44.27 -25.64 -6.77
N ARG A 491 45.35 -25.11 -6.18
CA ARG A 491 46.18 -25.85 -5.21
C ARG A 491 46.23 -25.20 -3.83
N ASP A 492 46.12 -23.88 -3.79
CA ASP A 492 46.35 -23.09 -2.59
C ASP A 492 45.19 -22.12 -2.34
N VAL A 493 45.08 -21.66 -1.09
CA VAL A 493 44.12 -20.64 -0.67
C VAL A 493 44.87 -19.56 0.09
N TYR A 494 44.73 -18.32 -0.38
CA TYR A 494 45.34 -17.14 0.22
C TYR A 494 44.26 -16.27 0.87
N GLU A 495 44.55 -15.73 2.04
CA GLU A 495 43.71 -14.69 2.67
C GLU A 495 44.02 -13.32 2.05
N ILE A 496 42.98 -12.60 1.66
CA ILE A 496 43.12 -11.26 1.10
C ILE A 496 43.20 -10.26 2.26
N VAL A 497 44.42 -9.84 2.59
CA VAL A 497 44.66 -8.88 3.68
C VAL A 497 44.40 -7.43 3.24
N LYS A 498 44.57 -7.13 1.93
CA LYS A 498 44.41 -5.77 1.40
C LYS A 498 44.17 -5.76 -0.11
N VAL A 499 43.22 -4.95 -0.58
CA VAL A 499 43.01 -4.66 -1.99
C VAL A 499 43.24 -3.17 -2.26
N ARG A 500 44.09 -2.84 -3.23
CA ARG A 500 44.37 -1.46 -3.64
C ARG A 500 44.81 -1.38 -5.09
N THR A 501 44.66 -0.22 -5.70
CA THR A 501 45.30 0.09 -6.98
C THR A 501 46.81 0.28 -6.76
N ILE A 502 47.62 -0.35 -7.61
CA ILE A 502 49.08 -0.27 -7.57
C ILE A 502 49.64 0.25 -8.90
N THR A 503 50.80 0.89 -8.86
CA THR A 503 51.47 1.41 -10.06
C THR A 503 52.26 0.32 -10.78
N ALA A 504 52.53 0.49 -12.08
CA ALA A 504 53.35 -0.45 -12.86
C ALA A 504 54.78 -0.65 -12.31
N LYS A 505 55.29 0.29 -11.48
CA LYS A 505 56.56 0.16 -10.78
C LYS A 505 56.49 -0.77 -9.56
N GLU A 506 55.34 -0.82 -8.87
CA GLU A 506 55.10 -1.73 -7.74
C GLU A 506 54.79 -3.17 -8.20
N VAL A 507 54.39 -3.35 -9.46
CA VAL A 507 54.12 -4.66 -10.06
C VAL A 507 55.40 -5.38 -10.49
N LYS A 508 56.44 -4.66 -10.90
CA LYS A 508 57.73 -5.21 -11.36
C LYS A 508 58.63 -5.56 -10.18
#